data_AF-A0A151G9T0-F1
#
_entry.id   AF-A0A151G9T0-F1
#
_cell.length_a   1.000
_cell.length_b   1.000
_cell.length_c   1.000
_cell.angle_alpha   90.00
_cell.angle_beta   90.00
_cell.angle_gamma   90.00
#
_symmetry.space_group_name_H-M   'P 1'
#
loop_
_entity.id
_entity.type
_entity.pdbx_description
1 polymer ?
#
loop_
_entity_poly.entity_id
_entity_poly.type
_entity_poly.pdbx_seq_one_letter_code
_entity_poly.pdbx_strand_id
1 'polypeptide(L)'
;MEDNFHLDSFKARMSAAHKTPLIAINMGAPGRLSRVLNGFLTPVSHPCLPEVAAPGQMSAAEIWQGLTLLGEVKPLSFYLVGTPISQSRSPALHNSLFQRTGLPHRYELRETNQEIDFRSMLQSDGFGGASVTIPLKQQVTKIVDALTPAAKKIGAVNTVVPLDDHIRDPKCPRRFLGDNTDWKGIVYVLSQKCSVHAKQWLLNTGRWVGGYDARCYLCITLPWDSVQFTFWRGIRTRPNASQQSFRIIMSKF
;
A
#
# COMPACT_ATOMS: atom_id res chain seq x y z
N MET A 1 19.05 -9.68 31.37
CA MET A 1 19.04 -8.55 30.41
C MET A 1 20.35 -8.49 29.65
N GLU A 2 21.48 -8.61 30.35
CA GLU A 2 22.84 -8.75 29.79
C GLU A 2 22.95 -9.83 28.70
N ASP A 3 22.32 -11.00 28.89
CA ASP A 3 22.28 -12.08 27.89
C ASP A 3 21.73 -11.65 26.52
N ASN A 4 20.82 -10.67 26.47
CA ASN A 4 20.30 -10.17 25.20
C ASN A 4 21.35 -9.33 24.45
N PHE A 5 22.19 -8.57 25.17
CA PHE A 5 23.28 -7.81 24.57
C PHE A 5 24.43 -8.70 24.09
N HIS A 6 24.72 -9.78 24.84
CA HIS A 6 25.66 -10.81 24.41
C HIS A 6 25.17 -11.52 23.14
N LEU A 7 23.88 -11.86 23.07
CA LEU A 7 23.28 -12.46 21.89
C LEU A 7 23.32 -11.52 20.67
N ASP A 8 23.03 -10.23 20.87
CA ASP A 8 23.10 -9.22 19.80
C ASP A 8 24.53 -9.08 19.25
N SER A 9 25.52 -8.99 20.15
CA SER A 9 26.94 -8.95 19.80
C SER A 9 27.38 -10.22 19.07
N PHE A 10 26.89 -11.39 19.48
CA PHE A 10 27.12 -12.66 18.77
C PHE A 10 26.54 -12.62 17.36
N LYS A 11 25.28 -12.18 17.21
CA LYS A 11 24.60 -12.10 15.92
C LYS A 11 25.30 -11.15 14.95
N ALA A 12 25.75 -9.99 15.42
CA ALA A 12 26.53 -9.05 14.62
C ALA A 12 27.82 -9.70 14.06
N ARG A 13 28.58 -10.39 14.92
CA ARG A 13 29.80 -11.11 14.50
C ARG A 13 29.51 -12.21 13.49
N MET A 14 28.47 -13.02 13.72
CA MET A 14 28.12 -14.12 12.81
C MET A 14 27.62 -13.60 11.46
N SER A 15 26.87 -12.50 11.45
CA SER A 15 26.37 -11.88 10.22
C SER A 15 27.50 -11.26 9.38
N ALA A 16 28.57 -10.79 10.01
CA ALA A 16 29.77 -10.34 9.31
C ALA A 16 30.62 -11.50 8.74
N ALA A 17 30.64 -12.64 9.44
CA ALA A 17 31.43 -13.81 9.05
C ALA A 17 30.74 -14.71 8.00
N HIS A 18 29.41 -14.71 7.95
CA HIS A 18 28.63 -15.64 7.13
C HIS A 18 27.58 -14.92 6.29
N LYS A 19 27.35 -15.41 5.06
CA LYS A 19 26.31 -14.89 4.16
C LYS A 19 24.91 -15.39 4.50
N THR A 20 24.80 -16.45 5.30
CA THR A 20 23.52 -17.04 5.68
C THR A 20 22.86 -16.19 6.76
N PRO A 21 21.61 -15.71 6.56
CA PRO A 21 20.93 -14.90 7.57
C PRO A 21 20.60 -15.74 8.81
N LEU A 22 20.69 -15.11 9.98
CA LEU A 22 20.58 -15.77 11.28
C LEU A 22 19.37 -15.28 12.07
N ILE A 23 18.62 -16.24 12.63
CA ILE A 23 17.62 -16.00 13.66
C ILE A 23 18.27 -16.35 15.01
N ALA A 24 18.39 -15.36 15.91
CA ALA A 24 18.95 -15.56 17.23
C ALA A 24 18.01 -14.93 18.26
N ILE A 25 17.53 -15.74 19.21
CA ILE A 25 16.59 -15.30 20.25
C ILE A 25 16.87 -16.02 21.57
N ASN A 26 16.69 -15.30 22.67
CA ASN A 26 16.63 -15.86 24.01
C ASN A 26 15.19 -16.25 24.36
N MET A 27 15.04 -17.35 25.08
CA MET A 27 13.75 -17.87 25.53
C MET A 27 13.34 -17.26 26.87
N GLY A 28 12.07 -17.42 27.24
CA GLY A 28 11.53 -16.92 28.50
C GLY A 28 11.27 -15.41 28.52
N ALA A 29 10.64 -14.92 29.59
CA ALA A 29 10.31 -13.51 29.74
C ALA A 29 11.54 -12.57 29.69
N PRO A 30 12.71 -12.91 30.27
CA PRO A 30 13.91 -12.08 30.16
C PRO A 30 14.44 -11.94 28.72
N GLY A 31 14.10 -12.87 27.83
CA GLY A 31 14.54 -12.91 26.44
C GLY A 31 13.72 -12.05 25.48
N ARG A 32 12.64 -11.40 25.92
CA ARG A 32 11.73 -10.61 25.06
C ARG A 32 12.45 -9.56 24.22
N LEU A 33 13.45 -8.87 24.78
CA LEU A 33 14.23 -7.86 24.05
C LEU A 33 14.92 -8.44 22.81
N SER A 34 15.50 -9.65 22.91
CA SER A 34 16.13 -10.30 21.76
C SER A 34 15.15 -10.61 20.63
N ARG A 35 13.88 -10.89 20.95
CA ARG A 35 12.83 -11.10 19.94
C ARG A 35 12.50 -9.80 19.22
N VAL A 36 12.42 -8.70 19.96
CA VAL A 36 12.17 -7.36 19.40
C VAL A 36 13.29 -6.99 18.42
N LEU A 37 14.55 -7.17 18.82
CA LEU A 37 15.73 -6.77 18.02
C LEU A 37 16.14 -7.79 16.96
N ASN A 38 15.53 -8.98 16.91
CA ASN A 38 15.95 -9.99 15.94
C ASN A 38 15.70 -9.58 14.48
N GLY A 39 14.62 -8.87 14.16
CA GLY A 39 14.37 -8.32 12.81
C GLY A 39 14.05 -9.34 11.69
N PHE A 40 14.92 -10.34 11.45
CA PHE A 40 14.77 -11.32 10.38
C PHE A 40 14.04 -12.58 10.86
N LEU A 41 12.87 -12.86 10.28
CA LEU A 41 12.07 -14.08 10.54
C LEU A 41 11.86 -14.39 12.03
N THR A 42 11.62 -13.36 12.86
CA THR A 42 11.34 -13.56 14.28
C THR A 42 10.08 -14.43 14.45
N PRO A 43 10.15 -15.53 15.22
CA PRO A 43 8.96 -16.33 15.51
C PRO A 43 8.03 -15.55 16.45
N VAL A 44 6.75 -15.46 16.06
CA VAL A 44 5.71 -14.70 16.76
C VAL A 44 4.55 -15.59 17.19
N SER A 45 3.81 -15.16 18.22
CA SER A 45 2.51 -15.74 18.59
C SER A 45 1.35 -14.91 18.02
N HIS A 46 0.12 -15.37 18.23
CA HIS A 46 -1.09 -14.61 17.91
C HIS A 46 -2.17 -14.86 18.97
N PRO A 47 -2.91 -13.84 19.45
CA PRO A 47 -3.90 -14.01 20.52
C PRO A 47 -5.02 -15.02 20.23
N CYS A 48 -5.33 -15.26 18.95
CA CYS A 48 -6.34 -16.26 18.55
C CYS A 48 -5.80 -17.69 18.47
N LEU A 49 -4.51 -17.94 18.73
CA LEU A 49 -3.97 -19.29 18.79
C LEU A 49 -4.19 -19.88 20.19
N PRO A 50 -4.58 -21.16 20.30
CA PRO A 50 -4.92 -21.78 21.58
C PRO A 50 -3.70 -22.00 22.47
N GLU A 51 -2.51 -22.14 21.89
CA GLU A 51 -1.27 -22.38 22.62
C GLU A 51 -0.17 -21.39 22.20
N VAL A 52 0.63 -20.99 23.18
CA VAL A 52 1.86 -20.24 22.96
C VAL A 52 2.99 -21.26 22.79
N ALA A 53 3.56 -21.36 21.59
CA ALA A 53 4.54 -22.40 21.25
C ALA A 53 5.86 -22.32 22.05
N ALA A 54 6.12 -21.22 22.76
CA ALA A 54 7.25 -21.10 23.67
C ALA A 54 7.07 -20.00 24.74
N PRO A 55 7.63 -20.18 25.96
CA PRO A 55 7.64 -19.14 26.99
C PRO A 55 8.28 -17.83 26.49
N GLY A 56 7.59 -16.70 26.71
CA GLY A 56 8.06 -15.36 26.34
C GLY A 56 7.86 -14.99 24.87
N GLN A 57 7.07 -15.75 24.09
CA GLN A 57 6.67 -15.33 22.74
C GLN A 57 5.86 -14.04 22.76
N MET A 58 6.07 -13.23 21.73
CA MET A 58 5.37 -11.97 21.49
C MET A 58 4.65 -12.05 20.16
N SER A 59 3.51 -11.39 20.06
CA SER A 59 2.86 -11.18 18.78
C SER A 59 3.64 -10.19 17.91
N ALA A 60 3.38 -10.23 16.60
CA ALA A 60 3.99 -9.27 15.67
C ALA A 60 3.68 -7.81 16.07
N ALA A 61 2.46 -7.53 16.53
CA ALA A 61 2.07 -6.19 16.96
C ALA A 61 2.85 -5.72 18.20
N GLU A 62 3.07 -6.59 19.18
CA GLU A 62 3.89 -6.25 20.36
C GLU A 62 5.37 -6.03 20.00
N ILE A 63 5.90 -6.76 19.01
CA ILE A 63 7.26 -6.52 18.50
C ILE A 63 7.36 -5.16 17.84
N TRP A 64 6.41 -4.79 16.97
CA TRP A 64 6.36 -3.47 16.34
C TRP A 64 6.23 -2.33 17.35
N GLN A 65 5.43 -2.52 18.40
CA GLN A 65 5.36 -1.57 19.52
C GLN A 65 6.70 -1.48 20.26
N GLY A 66 7.36 -2.60 20.50
CA GLY A 66 8.70 -2.63 21.11
C GLY A 66 9.73 -1.86 20.28
N LEU A 67 9.79 -2.13 18.97
CA LEU A 67 10.66 -1.42 18.02
C LEU A 67 10.36 0.08 17.98
N THR A 68 9.09 0.45 18.04
CA THR A 68 8.65 1.86 18.11
C THR A 68 9.15 2.54 19.39
N LEU A 69 8.99 1.90 20.55
CA LEU A 69 9.42 2.45 21.84
C LEU A 69 10.94 2.60 21.94
N LEU A 70 11.68 1.69 21.28
CA LEU A 70 13.14 1.74 21.19
C LEU A 70 13.65 2.75 20.14
N GLY A 71 12.77 3.34 19.33
CA GLY A 71 13.14 4.30 18.28
C GLY A 71 13.68 3.67 17.00
N GLU A 72 13.67 2.33 16.90
CA GLU A 72 14.05 1.58 15.69
C GLU A 72 13.05 1.83 14.54
N VAL A 73 11.79 2.08 14.88
CA VAL A 73 10.74 2.43 13.91
C VAL A 73 10.32 3.88 14.10
N LYS A 74 10.74 4.73 13.18
CA LYS A 74 10.40 6.16 13.19
C LYS A 74 8.93 6.37 12.79
N PRO A 75 8.20 7.28 13.47
CA PRO A 75 6.90 7.72 13.00
C PRO A 75 6.99 8.28 11.58
N LEU A 76 6.00 7.95 10.75
CA LEU A 76 5.89 8.45 9.38
C LEU A 76 4.50 9.02 9.17
N SER A 77 4.41 9.99 8.27
CA SER A 77 3.19 10.67 7.88
C SER A 77 2.70 10.16 6.53
N PHE A 78 1.46 9.72 6.52
CA PHE A 78 0.72 9.28 5.35
C PHE A 78 -0.39 10.27 5.05
N TYR A 79 -0.67 10.49 3.77
CA TYR A 79 -1.64 11.52 3.36
C TYR A 79 -2.67 10.98 2.37
N LEU A 80 -3.90 11.49 2.44
CA LEU A 80 -4.81 11.49 1.30
C LEU A 80 -4.78 12.86 0.64
N VAL A 81 -4.49 12.88 -0.66
CA VAL A 81 -4.34 14.11 -1.45
C VAL A 81 -5.37 14.16 -2.57
N GLY A 82 -6.04 15.29 -2.71
CA GLY A 82 -7.05 15.56 -3.74
C GLY A 82 -8.12 16.52 -3.21
N THR A 83 -9.19 16.72 -3.97
CA THR A 83 -10.34 17.52 -3.55
C THR A 83 -11.62 17.13 -4.31
N PRO A 84 -12.79 17.07 -3.65
CA PRO A 84 -13.01 17.20 -2.20
C PRO A 84 -12.70 15.91 -1.42
N ILE A 85 -12.13 16.02 -0.22
CA ILE A 85 -11.73 14.84 0.59
C ILE A 85 -12.18 14.85 2.05
N SER A 86 -12.90 15.89 2.50
CA SER A 86 -13.33 16.05 3.90
C SER A 86 -14.14 14.88 4.47
N GLN A 87 -14.94 14.20 3.64
CA GLN A 87 -15.76 13.04 4.03
C GLN A 87 -15.06 11.69 3.82
N SER A 88 -13.77 11.68 3.48
CA SER A 88 -13.05 10.43 3.22
C SER A 88 -12.89 9.60 4.50
N ARG A 89 -13.11 8.29 4.38
CA ARG A 89 -12.91 7.32 5.45
C ARG A 89 -11.47 6.79 5.53
N SER A 90 -10.60 7.17 4.59
CA SER A 90 -9.21 6.70 4.55
C SER A 90 -8.44 6.97 5.85
N PRO A 91 -8.53 8.16 6.49
CA PRO A 91 -7.85 8.39 7.76
C PRO A 91 -8.31 7.42 8.86
N ALA A 92 -9.62 7.22 9.01
CA ALA A 92 -10.15 6.30 10.00
C ALA A 92 -9.67 4.85 9.76
N LEU A 93 -9.68 4.40 8.51
CA LEU A 93 -9.19 3.08 8.12
C LEU A 93 -7.71 2.90 8.44
N HIS A 94 -6.84 3.75 7.90
CA HIS A 94 -5.39 3.57 8.04
C HIS A 94 -4.89 3.79 9.47
N ASN A 95 -5.42 4.78 10.19
CA ASN A 95 -5.07 4.98 11.60
C ASN A 95 -5.50 3.79 12.47
N SER A 96 -6.66 3.20 12.21
CA SER A 96 -7.09 1.97 12.89
C SER A 96 -6.15 0.79 12.59
N LEU A 97 -5.67 0.68 11.35
CA LEU A 97 -4.71 -0.37 10.96
C LEU A 97 -3.33 -0.16 11.61
N PHE A 98 -2.82 1.07 11.65
CA PHE A 98 -1.56 1.39 12.33
C PHE A 98 -1.65 1.06 13.82
N GLN A 99 -2.73 1.45 14.49
CA GLN A 99 -2.96 1.10 15.89
C GLN A 99 -3.01 -0.42 16.12
N ARG A 100 -3.74 -1.16 15.29
CA ARG A 100 -3.87 -2.64 15.41
C ARG A 100 -2.57 -3.38 15.13
N THR A 101 -1.72 -2.84 14.25
CA THR A 101 -0.43 -3.44 13.88
C THR A 101 0.73 -2.99 14.76
N GLY A 102 0.50 -2.03 15.67
CA GLY A 102 1.55 -1.52 16.56
C GLY A 102 2.51 -0.53 15.89
N LEU A 103 2.14 0.03 14.74
CA LEU A 103 2.97 0.96 13.98
C LEU A 103 2.71 2.42 14.42
N PRO A 104 3.74 3.28 14.49
CA PRO A 104 3.64 4.65 15.00
C PRO A 104 3.23 5.68 13.95
N HIS A 105 2.66 5.25 12.83
CA HIS A 105 2.38 6.12 11.71
C HIS A 105 1.07 6.89 11.89
N ARG A 106 0.94 8.01 11.18
CA ARG A 106 -0.28 8.83 11.16
C ARG A 106 -0.76 9.01 9.74
N TYR A 107 -2.07 8.94 9.55
CA TYR A 107 -2.74 9.18 8.29
C TYR A 107 -3.62 10.43 8.38
N GLU A 108 -3.37 11.41 7.51
CA GLU A 108 -4.04 12.72 7.53
C GLU A 108 -4.64 13.09 6.16
N LEU A 109 -5.60 14.01 6.16
CA LEU A 109 -6.13 14.62 4.94
C LEU A 109 -5.28 15.83 4.56
N ARG A 110 -4.91 15.94 3.29
CA ARG A 110 -4.23 17.11 2.70
C ARG A 110 -4.97 17.52 1.44
N GLU A 111 -5.97 18.39 1.63
CA GLU A 111 -6.84 18.80 0.56
C GLU A 111 -6.13 19.81 -0.36
N THR A 112 -5.97 19.44 -1.63
CA THR A 112 -5.37 20.30 -2.66
C THR A 112 -5.73 19.77 -4.05
N ASN A 113 -5.78 20.67 -5.03
CA ASN A 113 -5.85 20.37 -6.46
C ASN A 113 -4.57 20.77 -7.20
N GLN A 114 -3.54 21.22 -6.49
CA GLN A 114 -2.30 21.72 -7.08
C GLN A 114 -1.19 20.67 -7.00
N GLU A 115 -0.52 20.46 -8.13
CA GLU A 115 0.64 19.57 -8.21
C GLU A 115 1.82 20.06 -7.35
N ILE A 116 2.01 21.38 -7.21
CA ILE A 116 3.11 21.95 -6.44
C ILE A 116 3.04 21.58 -4.95
N ASP A 117 1.84 21.55 -4.38
CA ASP A 117 1.60 21.15 -2.99
C ASP A 117 1.91 19.66 -2.81
N PHE A 118 1.59 18.84 -3.81
CA PHE A 118 1.96 17.43 -3.76
C PHE A 118 3.47 17.24 -3.78
N ARG A 119 4.19 17.98 -4.65
CA ARG A 119 5.65 17.93 -4.74
C ARG A 119 6.33 18.35 -3.43
N SER A 120 5.84 19.39 -2.76
CA SER A 120 6.42 19.83 -1.48
C SER A 120 6.26 18.78 -0.38
N MET A 121 5.12 18.08 -0.34
CA MET A 121 4.90 16.99 0.62
C MET A 121 5.88 15.82 0.45
N LEU A 122 6.21 15.45 -0.80
CA LEU A 122 7.16 14.37 -1.10
C LEU A 122 8.56 14.65 -0.53
N GLN A 123 8.95 15.93 -0.41
CA GLN A 123 10.25 16.35 0.12
C GLN A 123 10.33 16.32 1.65
N SER A 124 9.23 16.09 2.37
CA SER A 124 9.23 16.11 3.83
C SER A 124 9.89 14.86 4.44
N ASP A 125 10.82 15.03 5.38
CA ASP A 125 11.59 13.91 5.97
C ASP A 125 10.72 12.78 6.55
N GLY A 126 9.52 13.11 7.03
CA GLY A 126 8.56 12.15 7.59
C GLY A 126 7.61 11.49 6.59
N PHE A 127 7.71 11.77 5.28
CA PHE A 127 6.76 11.21 4.30
C PHE A 127 6.87 9.68 4.19
N GLY A 128 5.81 8.98 4.59
CA GLY A 128 5.71 7.51 4.50
C GLY A 128 4.96 7.01 3.26
N GLY A 129 4.15 7.87 2.63
CA GLY A 129 3.37 7.52 1.45
C GLY A 129 2.09 8.36 1.32
N ALA A 130 1.42 8.26 0.19
CA ALA A 130 0.17 8.96 -0.02
C ALA A 130 -0.83 8.17 -0.87
N SER A 131 -2.10 8.26 -0.50
CA SER A 131 -3.20 7.97 -1.42
C SER A 131 -3.54 9.23 -2.21
N VAL A 132 -3.85 9.07 -3.48
CA VAL A 132 -4.15 10.15 -4.42
C VAL A 132 -5.55 9.93 -4.99
N THR A 133 -6.39 10.95 -4.90
CA THR A 133 -7.74 10.95 -5.48
C THR A 133 -7.91 12.05 -6.52
N ILE A 134 -9.12 12.17 -7.06
CA ILE A 134 -9.50 13.20 -8.03
C ILE A 134 -9.15 14.58 -7.44
N PRO A 135 -8.62 15.52 -8.25
CA PRO A 135 -8.29 15.43 -9.68
C PRO A 135 -6.86 14.96 -10.01
N LEU A 136 -6.06 14.61 -9.00
CA LEU A 136 -4.60 14.50 -9.13
C LEU A 136 -4.08 13.17 -9.71
N LYS A 137 -4.92 12.13 -9.79
CA LYS A 137 -4.48 10.76 -10.17
C LYS A 137 -3.66 10.68 -11.47
N GLN A 138 -3.94 11.55 -12.44
CA GLN A 138 -3.19 11.59 -13.70
C GLN A 138 -1.92 12.43 -13.61
N GLN A 139 -1.98 13.57 -12.92
CA GLN A 139 -0.83 14.48 -12.80
C GLN A 139 0.32 13.80 -12.05
N VAL A 140 -0.01 13.01 -11.03
CA VAL A 140 0.97 12.25 -10.23
C VAL A 140 1.81 11.28 -11.06
N THR A 141 1.31 10.79 -12.20
CA THR A 141 2.11 9.92 -13.11
C THR A 141 3.37 10.60 -13.63
N LYS A 142 3.40 11.94 -13.68
CA LYS A 142 4.55 12.76 -14.12
C LYS A 142 5.43 13.24 -12.97
N ILE A 143 5.01 12.99 -11.73
CA ILE A 143 5.69 13.46 -10.52
C ILE A 143 6.56 12.34 -9.93
N VAL A 144 6.08 11.09 -9.99
CA VAL A 144 6.79 9.92 -9.47
C VAL A 144 7.88 9.43 -10.42
N ASP A 145 8.92 8.80 -9.88
CA ASP A 145 10.09 8.32 -10.62
C ASP A 145 9.89 6.97 -11.31
N ALA A 146 9.00 6.15 -10.77
CA ALA A 146 8.70 4.83 -11.30
C ALA A 146 7.19 4.56 -11.25
N LEU A 147 6.72 3.71 -12.15
CA LEU A 147 5.33 3.25 -12.19
C LEU A 147 5.30 1.73 -12.16
N THR A 148 4.36 1.15 -11.41
CA THR A 148 4.07 -0.27 -11.53
C THR A 148 3.49 -0.59 -12.92
N PRO A 149 3.60 -1.84 -13.40
CA PRO A 149 2.98 -2.24 -14.66
C PRO A 149 1.48 -1.93 -14.71
N ALA A 150 0.78 -2.09 -13.59
CA ALA A 150 -0.63 -1.76 -13.44
C ALA A 150 -0.88 -0.25 -13.60
N ALA A 151 -0.15 0.60 -12.87
CA ALA A 151 -0.31 2.06 -12.96
C ALA A 151 0.01 2.58 -14.36
N LYS A 152 1.06 2.06 -15.00
CA LYS A 152 1.44 2.41 -16.39
C LYS A 152 0.32 2.07 -17.37
N LYS A 153 -0.28 0.89 -17.25
CA LYS A 153 -1.34 0.42 -18.15
C LYS A 153 -2.67 1.15 -17.94
N ILE A 154 -3.00 1.50 -16.70
CA ILE A 154 -4.21 2.27 -16.38
C ILE A 154 -4.05 3.74 -16.77
N GLY A 155 -2.83 4.28 -16.63
CA GLY A 155 -2.52 5.69 -16.85
C GLY A 155 -2.96 6.59 -15.69
N ALA A 156 -3.03 6.04 -14.47
CA ALA A 156 -3.43 6.77 -13.27
C ALA A 156 -2.77 6.16 -12.02
N VAL A 157 -2.31 7.01 -11.10
CA VAL A 157 -1.72 6.64 -9.81
C VAL A 157 -2.67 7.04 -8.70
N ASN A 158 -3.03 6.09 -7.84
CA ASN A 158 -3.80 6.34 -6.62
C ASN A 158 -2.97 6.12 -5.35
N THR A 159 -1.76 5.54 -5.47
CA THR A 159 -0.91 5.16 -4.35
C THR A 159 0.52 5.57 -4.67
N VAL A 160 1.16 6.34 -3.80
CA VAL A 160 2.55 6.75 -3.92
C VAL A 160 3.34 6.23 -2.74
N VAL A 161 4.42 5.52 -3.02
CA VAL A 161 5.30 4.93 -2.00
C VAL A 161 6.74 5.42 -2.22
N PRO A 162 7.48 5.78 -1.15
CA PRO A 162 8.91 6.00 -1.24
C PRO A 162 9.63 4.73 -1.70
N LEU A 163 10.66 4.87 -2.52
CA LEU A 163 11.59 3.78 -2.85
C LEU A 163 12.68 3.68 -1.79
N ASP A 164 13.09 2.45 -1.50
CA ASP A 164 14.04 2.10 -0.43
C ASP A 164 15.43 2.76 -0.57
N ASP A 165 15.82 3.25 -1.75
CA ASP A 165 17.17 3.74 -2.02
C ASP A 165 17.61 4.82 -1.01
N HIS A 166 16.76 5.82 -0.76
CA HIS A 166 17.04 6.86 0.25
C HIS A 166 16.87 6.34 1.69
N ILE A 167 15.97 5.37 1.92
CA ILE A 167 15.79 4.78 3.25
C ILE A 167 17.07 4.04 3.67
N ARG A 168 17.77 3.43 2.72
CA ARG A 168 19.02 2.69 2.94
C ARG A 168 20.26 3.60 2.97
N ASP A 169 20.30 4.62 2.10
CA ASP A 169 21.37 5.62 2.08
C ASP A 169 20.78 7.04 1.99
N PRO A 170 20.85 7.85 3.06
CA PRO A 170 20.37 9.23 3.06
C PRO A 170 21.02 10.16 2.02
N LYS A 171 22.14 9.74 1.41
CA LYS A 171 22.78 10.49 0.31
C LYS A 171 22.10 10.27 -1.03
N CYS A 172 21.33 9.20 -1.18
CA CYS A 172 20.56 8.95 -2.39
C CYS A 172 19.34 9.90 -2.45
N PRO A 173 19.01 10.45 -3.63
CA PRO A 173 17.83 11.29 -3.78
C PRO A 173 16.55 10.51 -3.46
N ARG A 174 15.54 11.19 -2.93
CA ARG A 174 14.23 10.59 -2.70
C ARG A 174 13.61 10.24 -4.03
N ARG A 175 13.20 8.98 -4.16
CA ARG A 175 12.49 8.49 -5.34
C ARG A 175 11.17 7.86 -4.92
N PHE A 176 10.20 7.91 -5.81
CA PHE A 176 8.83 7.48 -5.54
C PHE A 176 8.32 6.53 -6.62
N LEU A 177 7.60 5.51 -6.18
CA LEU A 177 6.87 4.59 -7.02
C LEU A 177 5.37 4.92 -6.97
N GLY A 178 4.77 5.10 -8.14
CA GLY A 178 3.33 5.18 -8.31
C GLY A 178 2.72 3.81 -8.59
N ASP A 179 1.74 3.40 -7.79
CA ASP A 179 0.87 2.25 -8.03
C ASP A 179 -0.60 2.67 -8.19
N ASN A 180 -1.38 1.75 -8.74
CA ASN A 180 -2.83 1.84 -8.76
C ASN A 180 -3.40 0.62 -8.01
N THR A 181 -4.12 0.86 -6.92
CA THR A 181 -4.73 -0.19 -6.09
C THR A 181 -6.25 -0.29 -6.26
N ASP A 182 -6.88 0.64 -7.00
CA ASP A 182 -8.33 0.62 -7.25
C ASP A 182 -8.75 -0.67 -7.94
N TRP A 183 -7.97 -1.13 -8.94
CA TRP A 183 -8.24 -2.40 -9.62
C TRP A 183 -8.19 -3.59 -8.67
N LYS A 184 -7.25 -3.60 -7.72
CA LYS A 184 -7.13 -4.68 -6.72
C LYS A 184 -8.39 -4.74 -5.87
N GLY A 185 -8.91 -3.58 -5.46
CA GLY A 185 -10.17 -3.46 -4.73
C GLY A 185 -11.36 -4.02 -5.52
N ILE A 186 -11.49 -3.63 -6.80
CA ILE A 186 -12.57 -4.12 -7.67
C ILE A 186 -12.47 -5.65 -7.84
N VAL A 187 -11.28 -6.17 -8.18
CA VAL A 187 -11.04 -7.60 -8.34
C VAL A 187 -11.33 -8.37 -7.06
N TYR A 188 -10.87 -7.87 -5.91
CA TYR A 188 -11.10 -8.51 -4.63
C TYR A 188 -12.59 -8.66 -4.34
N VAL A 189 -13.38 -7.59 -4.47
CA VAL A 189 -14.83 -7.63 -4.24
C VAL A 189 -15.53 -8.60 -5.19
N LEU A 190 -15.20 -8.55 -6.48
CA LEU A 190 -15.81 -9.43 -7.48
C LEU A 190 -15.41 -10.90 -7.29
N SER A 191 -14.18 -11.17 -6.87
CA SER A 191 -13.70 -12.53 -6.63
C SER A 191 -14.44 -13.20 -5.47
N GLN A 192 -14.70 -12.44 -4.39
CA GLN A 192 -15.28 -12.90 -3.13
C GLN A 192 -16.82 -12.94 -3.13
N LYS A 193 -17.49 -11.98 -3.81
CA LYS A 193 -18.94 -11.78 -3.65
C LYS A 193 -19.79 -12.16 -4.88
N CYS A 194 -19.21 -12.42 -6.03
CA CYS A 194 -19.97 -12.78 -7.22
C CYS A 194 -19.95 -14.29 -7.48
N SER A 195 -21.14 -14.89 -7.68
CA SER A 195 -21.28 -16.22 -8.26
C SER A 195 -20.69 -16.26 -9.66
N VAL A 196 -20.33 -17.45 -10.16
CA VAL A 196 -19.78 -17.63 -11.51
C VAL A 196 -20.68 -16.99 -12.59
N HIS A 197 -21.99 -17.05 -12.41
CA HIS A 197 -22.98 -16.44 -13.31
C HIS A 197 -22.98 -14.90 -13.25
N ALA A 198 -22.83 -14.30 -12.07
CA ALA A 198 -22.73 -12.84 -11.92
C ALA A 198 -21.42 -12.29 -12.52
N LYS A 199 -20.33 -13.06 -12.43
CA LYS A 199 -19.07 -12.76 -13.11
C LYS A 199 -19.27 -12.75 -14.63
N GLN A 200 -19.92 -13.78 -15.19
CA GLN A 200 -20.24 -13.84 -16.62
C GLN A 200 -21.14 -12.68 -17.08
N TRP A 201 -22.14 -12.29 -16.28
CA TRP A 201 -23.06 -11.21 -16.62
C TRP A 201 -22.41 -9.81 -16.60
N LEU A 202 -21.55 -9.53 -15.61
CA LEU A 202 -20.76 -8.29 -15.56
C LEU A 202 -19.77 -8.19 -16.74
N LEU A 203 -19.18 -9.32 -17.13
CA LEU A 203 -18.30 -9.41 -18.29
C LEU A 203 -19.07 -9.19 -19.60
N ASN A 204 -20.27 -9.74 -19.72
CA ASN A 204 -21.07 -9.68 -20.96
C ASN A 204 -21.82 -8.36 -21.15
N THR A 205 -22.18 -7.66 -20.07
CA THR A 205 -22.99 -6.42 -20.16
C THR A 205 -22.14 -5.16 -20.26
N GLY A 206 -20.88 -5.19 -19.84
CA GLY A 206 -19.95 -4.07 -19.97
C GLY A 206 -20.40 -2.77 -19.29
N ARG A 207 -21.41 -2.80 -18.40
CA ARG A 207 -21.95 -1.60 -17.76
C ARG A 207 -21.11 -1.21 -16.55
N TRP A 208 -20.15 -0.33 -16.78
CA TRP A 208 -19.36 0.31 -15.73
C TRP A 208 -19.73 1.79 -15.63
N VAL A 209 -20.10 2.24 -14.42
CA VAL A 209 -20.35 3.66 -14.12
C VAL A 209 -19.10 4.22 -13.45
N GLY A 210 -18.31 5.00 -14.19
CA GLY A 210 -17.12 5.67 -13.66
C GLY A 210 -16.03 5.82 -14.71
N GLY A 211 -15.24 6.89 -14.62
CA GLY A 211 -14.14 7.19 -15.55
C GLY A 211 -12.96 6.22 -15.41
N TYR A 212 -11.87 6.67 -14.78
CA TYR A 212 -10.62 5.89 -14.66
C TYR A 212 -10.79 4.58 -13.88
N ASP A 213 -11.74 4.51 -12.95
CA ASP A 213 -12.03 3.30 -12.17
C ASP A 213 -12.52 2.13 -13.06
N ALA A 214 -13.15 2.43 -14.20
CA ALA A 214 -13.53 1.42 -15.18
C ALA A 214 -12.33 0.92 -16.02
N ARG A 215 -11.31 1.77 -16.26
CA ARG A 215 -10.03 1.33 -16.85
C ARG A 215 -9.24 0.42 -15.90
N CYS A 216 -9.34 0.65 -14.59
CA CYS A 216 -8.62 -0.10 -13.57
C CYS A 216 -8.85 -1.62 -13.68
N TYR A 217 -10.11 -2.06 -13.72
CA TYR A 217 -10.43 -3.48 -13.83
C TYR A 217 -10.12 -4.04 -15.22
N LEU A 218 -10.53 -3.31 -16.27
CA LEU A 218 -10.50 -3.77 -17.65
C LEU A 218 -9.07 -4.05 -18.15
N CYS A 219 -8.12 -3.18 -17.79
CA CYS A 219 -6.75 -3.29 -18.26
C CYS A 219 -5.99 -4.50 -17.66
N ILE A 220 -6.47 -5.11 -16.58
CA ILE A 220 -5.63 -6.05 -15.81
C ILE A 220 -6.15 -7.48 -15.85
N THR A 221 -7.46 -7.70 -15.94
CA THR A 221 -8.02 -9.04 -15.72
C THR A 221 -8.53 -9.77 -16.96
N LEU A 222 -8.73 -9.10 -18.11
CA LEU A 222 -9.35 -9.74 -19.28
C LEU A 222 -8.37 -9.97 -20.43
N PRO A 223 -8.41 -11.15 -21.07
CA PRO A 223 -7.75 -11.36 -22.36
C PRO A 223 -8.39 -10.43 -23.39
N TRP A 224 -7.54 -9.75 -24.15
CA TRP A 224 -7.86 -8.57 -24.96
C TRP A 224 -8.70 -8.86 -26.22
N ASP A 225 -8.95 -10.14 -26.51
CA ASP A 225 -9.35 -10.58 -27.84
C ASP A 225 -10.86 -10.88 -28.00
N SER A 226 -11.71 -10.69 -26.98
CA SER A 226 -13.10 -11.23 -27.08
C SER A 226 -14.24 -10.51 -26.33
N VAL A 227 -14.08 -9.27 -25.85
CA VAL A 227 -15.19 -8.58 -25.15
C VAL A 227 -15.40 -7.15 -25.65
N GLN A 228 -16.63 -6.82 -26.07
CA GLN A 228 -17.07 -5.46 -26.37
C GLN A 228 -17.55 -4.75 -25.10
N PHE A 229 -17.07 -3.52 -24.88
CA PHE A 229 -17.45 -2.71 -23.71
C PHE A 229 -18.16 -1.43 -24.14
N THR A 230 -19.20 -1.06 -23.40
CA THR A 230 -19.95 0.18 -23.59
C THR A 230 -19.77 1.06 -22.35
N PHE A 231 -19.06 2.17 -22.50
CA PHE A 231 -18.92 3.15 -21.42
C PHE A 231 -20.10 4.12 -21.44
N TRP A 232 -20.64 4.45 -20.26
CA TRP A 232 -21.65 5.49 -20.13
C TRP A 232 -21.07 6.68 -19.35
N ARG A 233 -20.87 7.82 -20.03
CA ARG A 233 -20.40 9.04 -19.39
C ARG A 233 -21.60 9.96 -19.13
N GLY A 234 -22.12 9.92 -17.91
CA GLY A 234 -23.12 10.88 -17.45
C GLY A 234 -22.49 12.26 -17.23
N ILE A 235 -22.62 13.17 -18.20
CA ILE A 235 -22.33 14.60 -17.96
C ILE A 235 -23.55 15.16 -17.21
N ARG A 236 -23.38 15.52 -15.93
CA ARG A 236 -24.44 15.99 -15.02
C ARG A 236 -25.20 17.25 -15.49
N THR A 237 -24.81 17.88 -16.61
CA THR A 237 -25.33 19.17 -17.10
C THR A 237 -26.05 19.11 -18.45
N ARG A 238 -26.30 17.93 -19.04
CA ARG A 238 -27.10 17.84 -20.29
C ARG A 238 -28.22 16.78 -20.14
N PRO A 239 -29.50 17.15 -20.37
CA PRO A 239 -30.64 16.21 -20.28
C PRO A 239 -30.55 15.06 -21.31
N ASN A 240 -29.74 15.24 -22.35
CA ASN A 240 -29.44 14.23 -23.35
C ASN A 240 -27.97 13.80 -23.21
N ALA A 241 -27.70 12.86 -22.31
CA ALA A 241 -26.42 12.17 -22.28
C ALA A 241 -26.26 11.38 -23.59
N SER A 242 -25.52 11.93 -24.55
CA SER A 242 -25.18 11.24 -25.78
C SER A 242 -24.45 9.94 -25.42
N GLN A 243 -25.01 8.80 -25.84
CA GLN A 243 -24.28 7.53 -25.87
C GLN A 243 -23.03 7.73 -26.73
N GLN A 244 -21.87 7.84 -26.09
CA GLN A 244 -20.60 7.69 -26.78
C GLN A 244 -20.11 6.27 -26.53
N SER A 245 -20.42 5.38 -27.48
CA SER A 245 -19.81 4.05 -27.54
C SER A 245 -18.36 4.22 -28.03
N PHE A 246 -17.41 4.16 -27.11
CA PHE A 246 -16.01 4.07 -27.47
C PHE A 246 -15.67 2.61 -27.75
N ARG A 247 -15.46 2.26 -29.03
CA ARG A 247 -14.76 1.04 -29.39
C ARG A 247 -13.27 1.28 -29.15
N ILE A 248 -12.80 0.95 -27.95
CA ILE A 248 -11.37 0.96 -27.66
C ILE A 248 -10.76 -0.26 -28.38
N ILE A 249 -10.33 -0.08 -29.63
CA ILE A 249 -9.43 -1.04 -30.30
C ILE A 249 -8.03 -0.70 -29.80
N MET A 250 -7.60 -1.32 -28.70
CA MET A 250 -6.20 -1.25 -28.29
C MET A 250 -5.44 -2.30 -29.09
N SER A 251 -4.72 -1.87 -30.13
CA SER A 251 -3.77 -2.76 -30.81
C SER A 251 -2.66 -3.14 -29.83
N LYS A 252 -2.20 -4.39 -29.91
CA LYS A 252 -1.00 -4.86 -29.19
C LYS A 252 0.15 -3.87 -29.47
N PHE A 253 0.73 -3.31 -28.42
CA PHE A 253 2.02 -2.61 -28.46
C PHE A 253 2.97 -3.32 -27.50
#